data_AF-A0A6A5AIC8-F1
#
_entry.id   AF-A0A6A5AIC8-F1
#
_cell.length_a   1.000
_cell.length_b   1.000
_cell.length_c   1.000
_cell.angle_alpha   90.00
_cell.angle_beta   90.00
_cell.angle_gamma   90.00
#
_symmetry.space_group_name_H-M   'P 1'
#
loop_
_entity.id
_entity.type
_entity.pdbx_description
1 polymer ?
#
loop_
_entity_poly.entity_id
_entity_poly.type
_entity_poly.pdbx_seq_one_letter_code
_entity_poly.pdbx_strand_id
1 'polypeptide(L)'
;MGRRSSKSHLQALPTMLRDTKMGYIMIAYGPSALKVLVSAMCVLLVSVDVTFNNWELNQVLGNGNALLTPLLNTQSSDDLPKMYSFPRGMSLDTASTMGVFMLNYTIQKISIRDDTIYTLTADSFLIDNPANDICGILKQSYPVAEDSGVGSSMKLGVIKDGIQYVRGAALTNIFHGLGTMPPAGTRADDLIALGYTPSRTETDMRLTTAVVVPPIGTTAYANVSMYRFYPRAFCTGCEPVSELGLDVCTLAMSYNATTRSL
;
A
#
# COMPACT_ATOMS: atom_id res chain seq x y z
N MET A 1 42.34 7.64 65.95
CA MET A 1 41.74 9.00 65.97
C MET A 1 40.85 9.18 64.73
N GLY A 2 39.57 9.50 64.91
CA GLY A 2 38.80 10.38 63.99
C GLY A 2 38.06 9.80 62.76
N ARG A 3 36.77 9.44 62.94
CA ARG A 3 35.57 9.63 62.09
C ARG A 3 35.65 10.01 60.59
N ARG A 4 34.91 9.25 59.74
CA ARG A 4 33.65 9.60 59.00
C ARG A 4 33.37 8.52 57.93
N SER A 5 32.42 7.60 58.10
CA SER A 5 30.98 7.66 57.74
C SER A 5 30.68 8.18 56.33
N SER A 6 30.32 7.26 55.41
CA SER A 6 29.26 7.51 54.42
C SER A 6 28.48 6.22 54.18
N LYS A 7 27.18 6.29 54.41
CA LYS A 7 26.20 5.20 54.38
C LYS A 7 25.80 4.90 52.94
N SER A 8 25.75 3.62 52.58
CA SER A 8 25.07 3.12 51.40
C SER A 8 23.55 3.26 51.57
N HIS A 9 22.95 4.21 50.86
CA HIS A 9 21.50 4.31 50.73
C HIS A 9 21.01 3.29 49.70
N LEU A 10 20.73 2.07 50.16
CA LEU A 10 19.71 1.22 49.53
C LEU A 10 18.36 1.88 49.81
N GLN A 11 17.91 2.74 48.88
CA GLN A 11 16.54 3.25 48.92
C GLN A 11 15.59 2.11 48.57
N ALA A 12 14.77 1.76 49.56
CA ALA A 12 13.72 0.78 49.48
C ALA A 12 12.73 1.16 48.37
N LEU A 13 12.59 0.25 47.39
CA LEU A 13 11.46 0.22 46.48
C LEU A 13 10.17 0.08 47.32
N PRO A 14 9.14 0.92 47.15
CA PRO A 14 7.94 0.83 47.98
C PRO A 14 7.20 -0.48 47.66
N THR A 15 7.24 -1.40 48.62
CA THR A 15 6.62 -2.73 48.63
C THR A 15 5.09 -2.72 48.69
N MET A 16 4.42 -1.65 48.29
CA MET A 16 2.97 -1.49 48.45
C MET A 16 2.11 -2.23 47.42
N LEU A 17 2.68 -2.76 46.33
CA LEU A 17 1.90 -3.37 45.24
C LEU A 17 1.98 -4.91 45.16
N ARG A 18 2.68 -5.58 46.10
CA ARG A 18 2.89 -7.04 46.04
C ARG A 18 1.93 -7.86 46.91
N ASP A 19 1.14 -7.22 47.77
CA ASP A 19 0.33 -7.91 48.77
C ASP A 19 -1.16 -7.92 48.40
N THR A 20 -1.63 -9.04 47.85
CA THR A 20 -3.03 -9.26 47.42
C THR A 20 -4.04 -9.06 48.55
N LYS A 21 -3.61 -9.13 49.82
CA LYS A 21 -4.44 -8.85 51.00
C LYS A 21 -4.67 -7.35 51.24
N MET A 22 -3.71 -6.49 50.91
CA MET A 22 -3.82 -5.04 51.11
C MET A 22 -4.74 -4.38 50.08
N GLY A 23 -4.75 -4.90 48.84
CA GLY A 23 -5.73 -4.53 47.81
C GLY A 23 -7.17 -4.88 48.22
N TYR A 24 -7.37 -6.04 48.85
CA TYR A 24 -8.69 -6.47 49.31
C TYR A 24 -9.24 -5.60 50.45
N ILE A 25 -8.39 -5.17 51.39
CA ILE A 25 -8.78 -4.30 52.52
C ILE A 25 -9.13 -2.89 52.05
N MET A 26 -8.39 -2.31 51.09
CA MET A 26 -8.72 -0.99 50.53
C MET A 26 -10.03 -1.00 49.71
N ILE A 27 -10.35 -2.10 49.03
CA ILE A 27 -11.62 -2.25 48.31
C ILE A 27 -12.79 -2.47 49.28
N ALA A 28 -12.59 -3.16 50.40
CA ALA A 28 -13.62 -3.39 51.42
C ALA A 28 -13.88 -2.14 52.29
N TYR A 29 -12.82 -1.47 52.77
CA TYR A 29 -12.90 -0.41 53.79
C TYR A 29 -12.37 0.97 53.35
N GLY A 30 -11.92 1.11 52.09
CA GLY A 30 -11.43 2.39 51.58
C GLY A 30 -12.54 3.43 51.39
N PRO A 31 -12.19 4.74 51.34
CA PRO A 31 -13.15 5.81 51.10
C PRO A 31 -13.93 5.57 49.80
N SER A 32 -15.23 5.87 49.78
CA SER A 32 -16.09 5.67 48.60
C SER A 32 -15.51 6.31 47.34
N ALA A 33 -14.85 7.47 47.49
CA ALA A 33 -14.15 8.16 46.39
C ALA A 33 -13.02 7.32 45.76
N LEU A 34 -12.25 6.58 46.57
CA LEU A 34 -11.18 5.71 46.07
C LEU A 34 -11.75 4.53 45.26
N LYS A 35 -12.86 3.93 45.73
CA LYS A 35 -13.53 2.83 45.02
C LYS A 35 -14.07 3.28 43.66
N VAL A 36 -14.69 4.46 43.62
CA VAL A 36 -15.19 5.07 42.37
C VAL A 36 -14.03 5.37 41.42
N LEU A 37 -12.91 5.92 41.91
CA LEU A 37 -11.76 6.25 41.09
C LEU A 37 -11.09 5.01 40.49
N VAL A 38 -10.88 3.96 41.29
CA VAL A 38 -10.34 2.68 40.81
C VAL A 38 -11.30 2.04 39.81
N SER A 39 -12.61 2.01 40.09
CA SER A 39 -13.60 1.48 39.16
C SER A 39 -13.62 2.24 37.83
N ALA A 40 -13.55 3.58 37.87
CA ALA A 40 -13.49 4.40 36.67
C ALA A 40 -12.21 4.14 35.86
N MET A 41 -11.06 4.00 36.53
CA MET A 41 -9.79 3.63 35.88
C MET A 41 -9.87 2.23 35.26
N CYS A 42 -10.47 1.25 35.93
CA CYS A 42 -10.66 -0.09 35.38
C CYS A 42 -11.55 -0.06 34.12
N VAL A 43 -12.67 0.67 34.16
CA VAL A 43 -13.55 0.82 32.99
C VAL A 43 -12.80 1.50 31.84
N LEU A 44 -12.02 2.54 32.12
CA LEU A 44 -11.22 3.24 31.11
C LEU A 44 -10.17 2.32 30.48
N LEU A 45 -9.42 1.58 31.29
CA LEU A 45 -8.39 0.65 30.81
C LEU A 45 -8.99 -0.49 29.98
N VAL A 46 -10.12 -1.08 30.42
CA VAL A 46 -10.83 -2.10 29.63
C VAL A 46 -11.35 -1.52 28.32
N SER A 47 -11.86 -0.29 28.34
CA SER A 47 -12.34 0.39 27.12
C SER A 47 -11.19 0.63 26.14
N VAL A 48 -10.03 1.07 26.63
CA VAL A 48 -8.81 1.26 25.82
C VAL A 48 -8.32 -0.08 25.26
N ASP A 49 -8.28 -1.14 26.07
CA ASP A 49 -7.84 -2.46 25.62
C ASP A 49 -8.78 -3.02 24.54
N VAL A 50 -10.09 -3.00 24.77
CA VAL A 50 -11.08 -3.50 23.80
C VAL A 50 -11.10 -2.67 22.49
N THR A 51 -10.73 -1.39 22.52
CA THR A 51 -10.73 -0.53 21.32
C THR A 51 -9.41 -0.53 20.58
N PHE A 52 -8.28 -0.34 21.27
CA PHE A 52 -6.96 -0.19 20.65
C PHE A 52 -6.19 -1.50 20.52
N ASN A 53 -6.42 -2.47 21.42
CA ASN A 53 -5.90 -3.82 21.27
C ASN A 53 -6.88 -4.73 20.51
N ASN A 54 -7.87 -4.14 19.84
CA ASN A 54 -8.73 -4.88 18.94
C ASN A 54 -7.91 -5.37 17.75
N TRP A 55 -7.90 -6.68 17.56
CA TRP A 55 -7.27 -7.32 16.42
C TRP A 55 -7.77 -6.73 15.10
N GLU A 56 -9.07 -6.45 14.97
CA GLU A 56 -9.64 -5.87 13.73
C GLU A 56 -9.06 -4.49 13.41
N LEU A 57 -8.91 -3.61 14.41
CA LEU A 57 -8.33 -2.28 14.21
C LEU A 57 -6.84 -2.37 13.87
N ASN A 58 -6.11 -3.24 14.57
CA ASN A 58 -4.71 -3.49 14.31
C ASN A 58 -4.48 -4.15 12.94
N GLN A 59 -5.41 -4.97 12.47
CA GLN A 59 -5.35 -5.56 11.13
C GLN A 59 -5.60 -4.51 10.06
N VAL A 60 -6.58 -3.62 10.24
CA VAL A 60 -6.88 -2.54 9.30
C VAL A 60 -5.72 -1.54 9.19
N LEU A 61 -5.10 -1.14 10.31
CA LEU A 61 -4.00 -0.17 10.32
C LEU A 61 -2.64 -0.82 10.03
N GLY A 62 -2.38 -2.00 10.59
CA GLY A 62 -1.10 -2.69 10.53
C GLY A 62 -0.81 -3.32 9.18
N ASN A 63 -1.79 -3.98 8.56
CA ASN A 63 -1.58 -4.66 7.28
C ASN A 63 -1.41 -3.69 6.10
N GLY A 64 -1.93 -2.46 6.22
CA GLY A 64 -1.88 -1.49 5.12
C GLY A 64 -0.44 -1.15 4.76
N ASN A 65 0.43 -1.04 5.76
CA ASN A 65 1.85 -0.78 5.55
C ASN A 65 2.58 -1.92 4.83
N ALA A 66 2.06 -3.16 4.84
CA ALA A 66 2.64 -4.25 4.06
C ALA A 66 2.59 -3.97 2.55
N LEU A 67 1.63 -3.18 2.09
CA LEU A 67 1.51 -2.77 0.69
C LEU A 67 2.67 -1.87 0.23
N LEU A 68 3.39 -1.24 1.15
CA LEU A 68 4.52 -0.34 0.86
C LEU A 68 5.84 -1.09 0.62
N THR A 69 5.88 -2.40 0.91
CA THR A 69 7.08 -3.25 0.87
C THR A 69 7.97 -3.05 -0.38
N PRO A 70 7.44 -3.00 -1.61
CA PRO A 70 8.27 -2.87 -2.82
C PRO A 70 9.06 -1.57 -2.93
N LEU A 71 8.62 -0.52 -2.21
CA LEU A 71 9.18 0.83 -2.29
C LEU A 71 10.01 1.21 -1.06
N LEU A 72 10.15 0.34 -0.06
CA LEU A 72 10.87 0.67 1.19
C LEU A 72 12.33 1.06 0.98
N ASN A 73 12.96 0.58 -0.10
CA ASN A 73 14.34 0.90 -0.47
C ASN A 73 14.43 1.88 -1.66
N THR A 74 13.34 2.55 -2.00
CA THR A 74 13.23 3.48 -3.14
C THR A 74 13.14 4.91 -2.62
N GLN A 75 14.07 5.79 -2.98
CA GLN A 75 14.04 7.19 -2.52
C GLN A 75 13.39 8.13 -3.55
N SER A 76 13.53 7.83 -4.84
CA SER A 76 12.93 8.57 -5.95
C SER A 76 12.35 7.59 -6.98
N SER A 77 11.44 8.06 -7.84
CA SER A 77 11.02 7.26 -8.99
C SER A 77 12.20 6.88 -9.90
N ASP A 78 13.26 7.69 -9.96
CA ASP A 78 14.47 7.41 -10.75
C ASP A 78 15.23 6.14 -10.33
N ASP A 79 14.95 5.60 -9.14
CA ASP A 79 15.53 4.34 -8.68
C ASP A 79 14.76 3.11 -9.22
N LEU A 80 13.51 3.28 -9.64
CA LEU A 80 12.67 2.19 -10.10
C LEU A 80 13.29 1.42 -11.28
N PRO A 81 13.84 2.07 -12.34
CA PRO A 81 14.44 1.35 -13.47
C PRO A 81 15.68 0.54 -13.09
N LYS A 82 16.30 0.81 -11.93
CA LYS A 82 17.44 0.04 -11.43
C LYS A 82 17.00 -1.25 -10.72
N MET A 83 15.75 -1.31 -10.26
CA MET A 83 15.22 -2.42 -9.47
C MET A 83 14.20 -3.27 -10.23
N TYR A 84 13.54 -2.70 -11.23
CA TYR A 84 12.47 -3.33 -12.00
C TYR A 84 12.74 -3.16 -13.50
N SER A 85 12.43 -4.20 -14.27
CA SER A 85 12.38 -4.11 -15.72
C SER A 85 11.01 -3.63 -16.15
N PHE A 86 11.00 -2.61 -17.03
CA PHE A 86 9.78 -2.03 -17.59
C PHE A 86 9.69 -2.30 -19.09
N PRO A 87 8.49 -2.57 -19.62
CA PRO A 87 8.30 -2.75 -21.05
C PRO A 87 8.33 -1.40 -21.77
N ARG A 88 8.61 -1.43 -23.08
CA ARG A 88 8.59 -0.20 -23.89
C ARG A 88 7.19 0.41 -23.90
N GLY A 89 7.10 1.72 -23.67
CA GLY A 89 5.81 2.43 -23.67
C GLY A 89 5.07 2.45 -22.34
N MET A 90 5.53 1.71 -21.32
CA MET A 90 4.92 1.71 -19.98
C MET A 90 6.00 1.76 -18.89
N SER A 91 6.87 2.75 -19.02
CA SER A 91 7.98 3.05 -18.12
C SER A 91 7.94 4.52 -17.70
N LEU A 92 8.83 4.94 -16.81
CA LEU A 92 8.95 6.35 -16.42
C LEU A 92 9.24 7.27 -17.61
N ASP A 93 10.04 6.81 -18.58
CA ASP A 93 10.43 7.59 -19.76
C ASP A 93 9.23 7.98 -20.65
N THR A 94 8.13 7.23 -20.54
CA THR A 94 6.93 7.41 -21.35
C THR A 94 5.76 7.97 -20.54
N ALA A 95 5.93 8.15 -19.22
CA ALA A 95 4.93 8.79 -18.37
C ALA A 95 4.93 10.30 -18.63
N SER A 96 3.75 10.92 -18.49
CA SER A 96 3.64 12.38 -18.56
C SER A 96 4.33 13.06 -17.39
N THR A 97 4.59 14.36 -17.51
CA THR A 97 5.10 15.19 -16.41
C THR A 97 4.24 15.07 -15.15
N MET A 98 2.92 14.95 -15.31
CA MET A 98 2.01 14.77 -14.18
C MET A 98 2.17 13.38 -13.56
N GLY A 99 2.31 12.33 -14.36
CA GLY A 99 2.51 10.98 -13.84
C GLY A 99 3.81 10.82 -13.08
N VAL A 100 4.91 11.39 -13.61
CA VAL A 100 6.20 11.43 -12.90
C VAL A 100 6.08 12.22 -11.59
N PHE A 101 5.40 13.37 -11.60
CA PHE A 101 5.14 14.15 -10.38
C PHE A 101 4.38 13.33 -9.33
N MET A 102 3.28 12.67 -9.72
CA MET A 102 2.44 11.88 -8.82
C MET A 102 3.20 10.69 -8.22
N LEU A 103 4.04 10.02 -9.01
CA LEU A 103 4.90 8.93 -8.53
C LEU A 103 5.98 9.44 -7.58
N ASN A 104 6.69 10.51 -7.93
CA ASN A 104 7.70 11.11 -7.04
C ASN A 104 7.10 11.56 -5.71
N TYR A 105 5.96 12.25 -5.74
CA TYR A 105 5.27 12.64 -4.52
C TYR A 105 4.94 11.42 -3.66
N THR A 106 4.33 10.39 -4.26
CA THR A 106 3.93 9.17 -3.54
C THR A 106 5.14 8.44 -2.93
N ILE A 107 6.21 8.24 -3.70
CA ILE A 107 7.43 7.56 -3.25
C ILE A 107 8.12 8.35 -2.15
N GLN A 108 8.25 9.67 -2.31
CA GLN A 108 8.89 10.51 -1.32
C GLN A 108 8.15 10.45 0.02
N LYS A 109 6.82 10.56 0.00
CA LYS A 109 5.97 10.45 1.19
C LYS A 109 6.10 9.10 1.89
N ILE A 110 6.21 8.00 1.13
CA ILE A 110 6.46 6.66 1.67
C ILE A 110 7.87 6.57 2.27
N SER A 111 8.89 7.06 1.55
CA SER A 111 10.30 6.96 1.94
C SER A 111 10.64 7.76 3.19
N ILE A 112 10.07 8.96 3.36
CA ILE A 112 10.31 9.80 4.54
C ILE A 112 9.47 9.39 5.74
N ARG A 113 8.53 8.44 5.57
CA ARG A 113 7.51 8.06 6.56
C ARG A 113 6.83 9.28 7.15
N ASP A 114 6.25 10.09 6.27
CA ASP A 114 5.56 11.32 6.66
C ASP A 114 4.50 11.02 7.73
N ASP A 115 4.56 11.72 8.87
CA ASP A 115 3.65 11.53 10.01
C ASP A 115 2.22 12.04 9.73
N THR A 116 2.03 12.72 8.60
CA THR A 116 0.72 13.18 8.12
C THR A 116 -0.01 12.16 7.24
N ILE A 117 0.65 11.06 6.84
CA ILE A 117 0.07 10.07 5.91
C ILE A 117 -0.19 8.75 6.61
N TYR A 118 -1.43 8.29 6.49
CA TYR A 118 -1.91 7.05 7.07
C TYR A 118 -2.25 6.07 5.95
N THR A 119 -1.76 4.84 6.07
CA THR A 119 -2.16 3.76 5.18
C THR A 119 -3.24 2.94 5.87
N LEU A 120 -4.42 2.88 5.25
CA LEU A 120 -5.57 2.12 5.74
C LEU A 120 -5.79 0.92 4.82
N THR A 121 -5.89 -0.27 5.38
CA THR A 121 -6.28 -1.45 4.61
C THR A 121 -7.79 -1.40 4.38
N ALA A 122 -8.20 -1.53 3.13
CA ALA A 122 -9.59 -1.85 2.81
C ALA A 122 -9.81 -3.38 2.92
N ASP A 123 -10.98 -3.84 2.47
CA ASP A 123 -11.27 -5.27 2.38
C ASP A 123 -10.58 -5.92 1.17
N SER A 124 -10.56 -7.24 1.16
CA SER A 124 -10.20 -8.06 0.01
C SER A 124 -11.42 -8.35 -0.86
N PHE A 125 -11.22 -8.38 -2.18
CA PHE A 125 -12.28 -8.70 -3.14
C PHE A 125 -11.84 -9.89 -4.00
N LEU A 126 -12.74 -10.84 -4.21
CA LEU A 126 -12.48 -11.97 -5.10
C LEU A 126 -12.48 -11.49 -6.55
N ILE A 127 -11.42 -11.81 -7.28
CA ILE A 127 -11.35 -11.62 -8.73
C ILE A 127 -11.88 -12.90 -9.40
N ASP A 128 -13.12 -12.85 -9.89
CA ASP A 128 -13.84 -13.98 -10.47
C ASP A 128 -14.22 -13.79 -11.96
N ASN A 129 -13.99 -12.60 -12.50
CA ASN A 129 -14.39 -12.19 -13.85
C ASN A 129 -13.22 -11.50 -14.56
N PRO A 130 -13.01 -11.72 -15.87
CA PRO A 130 -12.07 -10.93 -16.68
C PRO A 130 -12.24 -9.40 -16.56
N ALA A 131 -13.43 -8.89 -16.28
CA ALA A 131 -13.65 -7.46 -16.01
C ALA A 131 -12.95 -6.95 -14.74
N ASN A 132 -12.66 -7.86 -13.80
CA ASN A 132 -11.95 -7.59 -12.55
C ASN A 132 -10.47 -8.01 -12.64
N ASP A 133 -10.00 -8.49 -13.80
CA ASP A 133 -8.59 -8.84 -14.01
C ASP A 133 -7.74 -7.58 -13.98
N ILE A 134 -7.02 -7.40 -12.87
CA ILE A 134 -6.02 -6.36 -12.77
C ILE A 134 -4.67 -6.87 -13.32
N CYS A 135 -4.29 -8.12 -13.12
CA CYS A 135 -3.00 -8.66 -13.56
C CYS A 135 -2.75 -8.56 -15.08
N GLY A 136 -3.80 -8.51 -15.91
CA GLY A 136 -3.70 -8.47 -17.38
C GLY A 136 -2.77 -7.38 -17.95
N ILE A 137 -2.58 -6.25 -17.24
CA ILE A 137 -1.66 -5.18 -17.69
C ILE A 137 -0.19 -5.64 -17.71
N LEU A 138 0.18 -6.64 -16.90
CA LEU A 138 1.53 -7.21 -16.84
C LEU A 138 1.91 -8.00 -18.09
N LYS A 139 0.95 -8.35 -18.97
CA LYS A 139 1.20 -9.09 -20.20
C LYS A 139 1.89 -8.21 -21.24
N GLN A 140 3.20 -8.07 -21.11
CA GLN A 140 4.06 -7.21 -21.94
C GLN A 140 5.37 -7.93 -22.29
N SER A 141 6.16 -7.32 -23.19
CA SER A 141 7.54 -7.75 -23.45
C SER A 141 8.51 -6.95 -22.60
N TYR A 142 9.26 -7.63 -21.73
CA TYR A 142 10.19 -6.98 -20.80
C TYR A 142 11.64 -7.17 -21.24
N PRO A 143 12.45 -6.11 -21.31
CA PRO A 143 13.88 -6.25 -21.63
C PRO A 143 14.61 -7.00 -20.51
N VAL A 144 15.45 -7.96 -20.90
CA VAL A 144 16.38 -8.65 -20.01
C VAL A 144 17.76 -8.02 -20.17
N ALA A 145 18.36 -7.59 -19.05
CA ALA A 145 19.66 -6.91 -19.03
C ALA A 145 20.77 -7.74 -19.71
N GLU A 146 21.82 -7.08 -20.20
CA GLU A 146 22.88 -7.74 -20.99
C GLU A 146 23.68 -8.78 -20.17
N ASP A 147 23.87 -8.50 -18.88
CA ASP A 147 24.55 -9.34 -17.90
C ASP A 147 23.63 -10.43 -17.29
N SER A 148 22.34 -10.40 -17.61
CA SER A 148 21.32 -11.31 -17.11
C SER A 148 20.80 -12.22 -18.23
N GLY A 149 20.30 -13.41 -17.89
CA GLY A 149 19.83 -14.36 -18.89
C GLY A 149 18.96 -15.47 -18.29
N VAL A 150 18.92 -16.61 -18.97
CA VAL A 150 18.18 -17.80 -18.50
C VAL A 150 18.61 -18.15 -17.07
N GLY A 151 17.64 -18.35 -16.18
CA GLY A 151 17.86 -18.65 -14.76
C GLY A 151 18.12 -17.43 -13.88
N SER A 152 18.32 -16.23 -14.45
CA SER A 152 18.41 -14.99 -13.68
C SER A 152 17.04 -14.61 -13.11
N SER A 153 17.06 -13.97 -11.94
CA SER A 153 15.88 -13.43 -11.28
C SER A 153 15.73 -11.94 -11.62
N MET A 154 14.54 -11.52 -11.99
CA MET A 154 14.23 -10.12 -12.32
C MET A 154 12.85 -9.73 -11.77
N LYS A 155 12.67 -8.47 -11.39
CA LYS A 155 11.36 -7.93 -11.00
C LYS A 155 10.74 -7.18 -12.15
N LEU A 156 9.43 -7.33 -12.36
CA LEU A 156 8.70 -6.67 -13.44
C LEU A 156 7.96 -5.44 -12.90
N GLY A 157 7.95 -4.37 -13.68
CA GLY A 157 7.22 -3.15 -13.40
C GLY A 157 6.46 -2.65 -14.62
N VAL A 158 5.31 -2.02 -14.40
CA VAL A 158 4.53 -1.33 -15.44
C VAL A 158 4.08 0.01 -14.90
N ILE A 159 4.22 1.06 -15.70
CA ILE A 159 3.73 2.41 -15.37
C ILE A 159 2.85 2.88 -16.53
N LYS A 160 1.63 3.28 -16.22
CA LYS A 160 0.69 3.87 -17.18
C LYS A 160 -0.07 5.00 -16.52
N ASP A 161 -0.02 6.18 -17.10
CA ASP A 161 -0.80 7.33 -16.66
C ASP A 161 -1.86 7.74 -17.67
N GLY A 162 -2.80 8.55 -17.20
CA GLY A 162 -3.95 8.96 -18.01
C GLY A 162 -4.88 9.94 -17.31
N ILE A 163 -6.01 10.17 -17.98
CA ILE A 163 -7.11 10.99 -17.48
C ILE A 163 -8.35 10.10 -17.43
N GLN A 164 -8.99 10.06 -16.26
CA GLN A 164 -10.30 9.45 -16.08
C GLN A 164 -11.38 10.32 -16.70
N TYR A 165 -12.21 9.70 -17.52
CA TYR A 165 -13.41 10.30 -18.09
C TYR A 165 -14.63 9.78 -17.36
N VAL A 166 -15.45 10.69 -16.82
CA VAL A 166 -16.63 10.35 -16.02
C VAL A 166 -17.89 10.88 -16.72
N ARG A 167 -18.96 10.09 -16.72
CA ARG A 167 -20.26 10.47 -17.28
C ARG A 167 -21.31 10.53 -16.18
N GLY A 168 -21.85 11.73 -15.98
CA GLY A 168 -22.83 12.01 -14.94
C GLY A 168 -22.25 11.97 -13.52
N ALA A 169 -23.08 12.31 -12.54
CA ALA A 169 -22.80 12.10 -11.13
C ALA A 169 -23.49 10.83 -10.62
N ALA A 170 -23.09 10.35 -9.44
CA ALA A 170 -23.74 9.19 -8.80
C ALA A 170 -25.27 9.34 -8.72
N LEU A 171 -25.75 10.52 -8.31
CA LEU A 171 -27.18 10.81 -8.22
C LEU A 171 -27.88 10.75 -9.58
N THR A 172 -27.31 11.35 -10.62
CA THR A 172 -27.92 11.31 -11.96
C THR A 172 -27.95 9.90 -12.51
N ASN A 173 -26.93 9.10 -12.23
CA ASN A 173 -26.84 7.71 -12.68
C ASN A 173 -27.83 6.79 -11.95
N ILE A 174 -28.22 7.12 -10.71
CA ILE A 174 -29.30 6.41 -9.99
C ILE A 174 -30.65 6.64 -10.70
N PHE A 175 -30.94 7.87 -11.11
CA PHE A 175 -32.25 8.21 -11.72
C PHE A 175 -32.35 7.87 -13.21
N HIS A 176 -31.24 7.98 -13.95
CA HIS A 176 -31.22 7.82 -15.42
C HIS A 176 -30.58 6.51 -15.88
N GLY A 177 -30.06 5.70 -14.95
CA GLY A 177 -29.35 4.47 -15.24
C GLY A 177 -27.91 4.70 -15.73
N LEU A 178 -27.13 3.63 -15.72
CA LEU A 178 -25.80 3.60 -16.33
C LEU A 178 -25.97 3.29 -17.82
N GLY A 179 -25.73 4.29 -18.69
CA GLY A 179 -25.69 4.05 -20.14
C GLY A 179 -24.60 3.04 -20.51
N THR A 180 -24.56 2.59 -21.77
CA THR A 180 -23.52 1.65 -22.24
C THR A 180 -22.11 2.23 -22.05
N MET A 181 -21.17 1.39 -21.60
CA MET A 181 -19.77 1.76 -21.45
C MET A 181 -19.10 1.78 -22.84
N PRO A 182 -18.28 2.80 -23.16
CA PRO A 182 -17.52 2.83 -24.39
C PRO A 182 -16.50 1.68 -24.43
N PRO A 183 -16.17 1.15 -25.62
CA PRO A 183 -15.12 0.14 -25.75
C PRO A 183 -13.77 0.62 -25.21
N ALA A 184 -12.94 -0.30 -24.72
CA ALA A 184 -11.57 0.00 -24.35
C ALA A 184 -10.79 0.59 -25.54
N GLY A 185 -10.02 1.65 -25.30
CA GLY A 185 -9.25 2.35 -26.34
C GLY A 185 -10.02 3.43 -27.12
N THR A 186 -11.27 3.73 -26.73
CA THR A 186 -12.00 4.88 -27.27
C THR A 186 -11.21 6.18 -27.08
N ARG A 187 -11.15 7.03 -28.12
CA ARG A 187 -10.36 8.28 -28.08
C ARG A 187 -11.03 9.31 -27.16
N ALA A 188 -10.23 10.23 -26.65
CA ALA A 188 -10.70 11.33 -25.80
C ALA A 188 -11.84 12.14 -26.44
N ASP A 189 -11.71 12.51 -27.72
CA ASP A 189 -12.73 13.29 -28.44
C ASP A 189 -14.05 12.53 -28.55
N ASP A 190 -14.00 11.22 -28.78
CA ASP A 190 -15.17 10.35 -28.86
C ASP A 190 -15.84 10.19 -27.48
N LEU A 191 -15.06 10.11 -26.40
CA LEU A 191 -15.58 10.09 -25.03
C LEU A 191 -16.34 11.39 -24.71
N ILE A 192 -15.79 12.54 -25.11
CA ILE A 192 -16.45 13.84 -24.96
C ILE A 192 -17.74 13.89 -25.78
N ALA A 193 -17.72 13.41 -27.02
CA ALA A 193 -18.91 13.31 -27.87
C ALA A 193 -20.00 12.39 -27.27
N LEU A 194 -19.59 11.37 -26.50
CA LEU A 194 -20.48 10.47 -25.75
C LEU A 194 -20.96 11.06 -24.40
N GLY A 195 -20.62 12.31 -24.10
CA GLY A 195 -21.05 13.01 -22.88
C GLY A 195 -20.19 12.73 -21.65
N TYR A 196 -19.00 12.16 -21.81
CA TYR A 196 -18.02 12.04 -20.73
C TYR A 196 -17.26 13.36 -20.54
N THR A 197 -16.93 13.68 -19.30
CA THR A 197 -16.11 14.84 -18.95
C THR A 197 -14.79 14.37 -18.33
N PRO A 198 -13.64 14.95 -18.72
CA PRO A 198 -12.37 14.65 -18.05
C PRO A 198 -12.47 15.07 -16.57
N SER A 199 -12.08 14.17 -15.66
CA SER A 199 -12.34 14.35 -14.23
C SER A 199 -11.06 14.32 -13.39
N ARG A 200 -10.27 13.24 -13.48
CA ARG A 200 -9.10 13.04 -12.61
C ARG A 200 -7.91 12.61 -13.43
N THR A 201 -6.73 13.06 -13.02
CA THR A 201 -5.47 12.49 -13.49
C THR A 201 -5.14 11.28 -12.64
N GLU A 202 -4.54 10.28 -13.26
CA GLU A 202 -4.22 9.01 -12.63
C GLU A 202 -2.87 8.50 -13.11
N THR A 203 -2.17 7.76 -12.25
CA THR A 203 -0.96 7.04 -12.63
C THR A 203 -0.96 5.69 -11.97
N ASP A 204 -1.03 4.64 -12.77
CA ASP A 204 -1.06 3.25 -12.35
C ASP A 204 0.35 2.67 -12.46
N MET A 205 1.01 2.50 -11.32
CA MET A 205 2.28 1.81 -11.20
C MET A 205 2.05 0.44 -10.57
N ARG A 206 2.59 -0.60 -11.20
CA ARG A 206 2.49 -1.97 -10.72
C ARG A 206 3.84 -2.63 -10.67
N LEU A 207 4.19 -3.14 -9.50
CA LEU A 207 5.49 -3.71 -9.20
C LEU A 207 5.30 -5.14 -8.72
N THR A 208 6.11 -6.05 -9.23
CA THR A 208 5.99 -7.48 -8.91
C THR A 208 7.13 -7.98 -8.04
N THR A 209 6.89 -9.08 -7.32
CA THR A 209 7.98 -9.94 -6.84
C THR A 209 8.75 -10.56 -8.00
N ALA A 210 9.96 -11.02 -7.73
CA ALA A 210 10.83 -11.48 -8.80
C ALA A 210 10.32 -12.74 -9.52
N VAL A 211 10.58 -12.80 -10.82
CA VAL A 211 10.38 -13.95 -11.71
C VAL A 211 11.73 -14.45 -12.18
N VAL A 212 11.79 -15.74 -12.54
CA VAL A 212 12.98 -16.36 -13.11
C VAL A 212 12.83 -16.44 -14.62
N VAL A 213 13.86 -16.02 -15.36
CA VAL A 213 13.88 -16.11 -16.82
C VAL A 213 13.91 -17.60 -17.23
N PRO A 214 12.91 -18.07 -18.00
CA PRO A 214 12.81 -19.48 -18.36
C PRO A 214 13.84 -19.89 -19.42
N PRO A 215 14.11 -21.19 -19.56
CA PRO A 215 14.89 -21.73 -20.67
C PRO A 215 14.28 -21.37 -22.03
N ILE A 216 15.16 -21.16 -23.01
CA ILE A 216 14.76 -20.83 -24.39
C ILE A 216 13.88 -21.95 -24.96
N GLY A 217 12.79 -21.57 -25.63
CA GLY A 217 11.85 -22.52 -26.24
C GLY A 217 10.88 -23.18 -25.25
N THR A 218 10.84 -22.73 -24.00
CA THR A 218 9.89 -23.21 -22.98
C THR A 218 8.97 -22.10 -22.49
N THR A 219 7.78 -22.48 -22.06
CA THR A 219 6.87 -21.61 -21.31
C THR A 219 6.94 -21.98 -19.85
N ALA A 220 7.24 -21.03 -18.98
CA ALA A 220 7.21 -21.20 -17.53
C ALA A 220 6.02 -20.47 -16.92
N TYR A 221 5.56 -21.01 -15.79
CA TYR A 221 4.50 -20.41 -14.99
C TYR A 221 5.06 -19.97 -13.65
N ALA A 222 4.66 -18.78 -13.20
CA ALA A 222 5.05 -18.26 -11.89
C ALA A 222 3.88 -17.53 -11.23
N ASN A 223 3.68 -17.80 -9.94
CA ASN A 223 2.80 -16.99 -9.11
C ASN A 223 3.62 -15.84 -8.52
N VAL A 224 3.25 -14.61 -8.84
CA VAL A 224 3.93 -13.41 -8.35
C VAL A 224 2.97 -12.55 -7.57
N SER A 225 3.45 -11.96 -6.48
CA SER A 225 2.72 -10.88 -5.83
C SER A 225 2.90 -9.61 -6.65
N MET A 226 1.80 -8.97 -7.02
CA MET A 226 1.76 -7.69 -7.71
C MET A 226 1.23 -6.62 -6.75
N TYR A 227 2.02 -5.60 -6.53
CA TYR A 227 1.70 -4.43 -5.74
C TYR A 227 1.31 -3.30 -6.67
N ARG A 228 0.16 -2.70 -6.42
CA ARG A 228 -0.37 -1.57 -7.19
C ARG A 228 -0.25 -0.30 -6.37
N PHE A 229 0.31 0.73 -6.99
CA PHE A 229 0.33 2.09 -6.51
C PHE A 229 -0.41 2.93 -7.54
N TYR A 230 -1.57 3.45 -7.15
CA TYR A 230 -2.45 4.17 -8.05
C TYR A 230 -2.81 5.54 -7.49
N PRO A 231 -1.84 6.48 -7.47
CA PRO A 231 -2.10 7.89 -7.19
C PRO A 231 -3.14 8.46 -8.15
N ARG A 232 -4.05 9.27 -7.60
CA ARG A 232 -5.08 10.01 -8.32
C ARG A 232 -5.19 11.44 -7.79
N ALA A 233 -5.42 12.39 -8.68
CA ALA A 233 -5.61 13.79 -8.31
C ALA A 233 -6.71 14.45 -9.15
N PHE A 234 -7.48 15.34 -8.52
CA PHE A 234 -8.53 16.13 -9.18
C PHE A 234 -7.99 17.33 -9.97
N CYS A 235 -6.78 17.77 -9.67
CA CYS A 235 -6.14 18.87 -10.37
C CYS A 235 -4.70 18.52 -10.72
N THR A 236 -4.18 19.18 -11.76
CA THR A 236 -2.76 19.11 -12.12
C THR A 236 -1.94 19.78 -11.01
N GLY A 237 -1.01 19.03 -10.41
CA GLY A 237 -0.16 19.51 -9.31
C GLY A 237 -0.77 19.47 -7.90
N CYS A 238 -2.02 19.00 -7.75
CA CYS A 238 -2.59 18.72 -6.43
C CYS A 238 -1.84 17.56 -5.76
N GLU A 239 -1.86 17.54 -4.43
CA GLU A 239 -1.40 16.37 -3.67
C GLU A 239 -2.27 15.15 -4.04
N PRO A 240 -1.67 14.07 -4.59
CA PRO A 240 -2.42 12.90 -4.98
C PRO A 240 -2.85 12.07 -3.76
N VAL A 241 -4.00 11.42 -3.88
CA VAL A 241 -4.40 10.34 -3.00
C VAL A 241 -4.11 9.02 -3.69
N SER A 242 -3.37 8.13 -3.02
CA SER A 242 -2.91 6.86 -3.59
C SER A 242 -3.76 5.70 -3.13
N GLU A 243 -4.36 5.00 -4.09
CA GLU A 243 -4.90 3.67 -3.83
C GLU A 243 -3.77 2.65 -3.91
N LEU A 244 -3.70 1.80 -2.89
CA LEU A 244 -2.74 0.72 -2.80
C LEU A 244 -3.47 -0.61 -2.98
N GLY A 245 -2.82 -1.56 -3.63
CA GLY A 245 -3.37 -2.90 -3.84
C GLY A 245 -2.30 -3.96 -3.82
N LEU A 246 -2.71 -5.18 -3.49
CA LEU A 246 -1.90 -6.39 -3.58
C LEU A 246 -2.74 -7.48 -4.20
N ASP A 247 -2.16 -8.19 -5.16
CA ASP A 247 -2.77 -9.35 -5.80
C ASP A 247 -1.72 -10.44 -6.07
N VAL A 248 -2.17 -11.66 -6.35
CA VAL A 248 -1.31 -12.77 -6.77
C VAL A 248 -1.63 -13.14 -8.20
N CYS A 249 -0.73 -12.77 -9.11
CA CYS A 249 -0.87 -13.02 -10.54
C CYS A 249 -0.17 -14.33 -10.94
N THR A 250 -0.87 -15.20 -11.66
CA THR A 250 -0.24 -16.33 -12.36
C THR A 250 0.21 -15.90 -13.75
N LEU A 251 1.52 -15.78 -13.93
CA LEU A 251 2.12 -15.37 -15.20
C LEU A 251 2.53 -16.60 -16.02
N ALA A 252 2.25 -16.55 -17.33
CA ALA A 252 2.83 -17.46 -18.32
C ALA A 252 3.88 -16.69 -19.12
N MET A 253 5.14 -17.13 -19.06
CA MET A 253 6.30 -16.37 -19.56
C MET A 253 7.13 -17.22 -20.53
N SER A 254 7.76 -16.59 -21.52
CA SER A 254 8.63 -17.26 -22.48
C SER A 254 9.77 -16.33 -22.88
N TYR A 255 11.01 -16.80 -22.79
CA TYR A 255 12.17 -15.97 -23.10
C TYR A 255 12.56 -16.06 -24.59
N ASN A 256 12.67 -14.90 -25.24
CA ASN A 256 13.19 -14.76 -26.58
C ASN A 256 14.64 -14.25 -26.54
N ALA A 257 15.59 -15.12 -26.86
CA ALA A 257 17.02 -14.78 -26.85
C ALA A 257 17.44 -13.81 -27.96
N THR A 258 16.73 -13.78 -29.09
CA THR A 258 17.04 -12.89 -30.22
C THR A 258 16.72 -11.43 -29.89
N THR A 259 15.57 -11.20 -29.26
CA THR A 259 15.15 -9.85 -28.83
C THR A 259 15.57 -9.52 -27.40
N ARG A 260 16.16 -10.48 -26.68
CA ARG A 260 16.47 -10.42 -25.24
C ARG A 260 15.29 -9.93 -24.40
N SER A 261 14.13 -10.52 -24.65
CA SER A 261 12.90 -10.13 -23.96
C SER A 261 12.20 -11.34 -23.33
N LEU A 262 11.67 -11.12 -22.12
CA LEU A 262 10.73 -12.01 -21.45
C LEU A 262 9.29 -11.72 -21.88
#